data_AF-A0A329LEI3-F1
#
_entry.id   AF-A0A329LEI3-F1
#
_cell.length_a   1.000
_cell.length_b   1.000
_cell.length_c   1.000
_cell.angle_alpha   90.00
_cell.angle_beta   90.00
_cell.angle_gamma   90.00
#
_symmetry.space_group_name_H-M   'P 1'
#
loop_
_entity.id
_entity.type
_entity.pdbx_description
1 polymer ?
#
loop_
_entity_poly.entity_id
_entity_poly.type
_entity_poly.pdbx_seq_one_letter_code
_entity_poly.pdbx_strand_id
1 'polypeptide(L)'
;MLLLDVATTSSDVSGTSSRLTKVAHIADLLRRAAPDAALVAVIVSWLSGELRQRQIGVGWAALRSRPPAAPHASLTVGGVDATFAEIGAVSGKGAQARRAALLNALFAAATDTEQAFLLRLLGG
;
A
#
# COMPACT_ATOMS: atom_id res chain seq x y z
N MET A 1 3.05 -8.05 -9.82
CA MET A 1 1.66 -7.64 -9.53
C MET A 1 1.64 -6.14 -9.23
N LEU A 2 0.69 -5.40 -9.80
CA LEU A 2 0.56 -3.97 -9.57
C LEU A 2 -0.08 -3.70 -8.20
N LEU A 3 0.17 -2.53 -7.62
CA LEU A 3 -0.51 -2.10 -6.41
C LEU A 3 -2.01 -1.92 -6.67
N LEU A 4 -2.39 -1.43 -7.85
CA LEU A 4 -3.78 -1.33 -8.29
C LEU A 4 -4.57 -2.64 -8.14
N ASP A 5 -3.97 -3.80 -8.42
CA ASP A 5 -4.63 -5.11 -8.26
C ASP A 5 -5.10 -5.33 -6.81
N VAL A 6 -4.25 -4.96 -5.84
CA VAL A 6 -4.52 -5.08 -4.41
C VAL A 6 -5.51 -4.01 -3.96
N ALA A 7 -5.34 -2.77 -4.42
CA ALA A 7 -6.19 -1.65 -4.07
C ALA A 7 -7.65 -1.86 -4.54
N THR A 8 -7.84 -2.34 -5.77
CA THR A 8 -9.15 -2.72 -6.30
C THR A 8 -9.76 -3.88 -5.50
N THR A 9 -8.99 -4.94 -5.25
CA THR A 9 -9.47 -6.08 -4.43
C THR A 9 -9.90 -5.63 -3.03
N SER A 10 -9.13 -4.73 -2.40
CA SER A 10 -9.48 -4.15 -1.10
C SER A 10 -10.80 -3.37 -1.17
N SER A 11 -11.00 -2.56 -2.22
CA SER A 11 -12.24 -1.83 -2.44
C SER A 11 -13.44 -2.76 -2.64
N ASP A 12 -13.30 -3.81 -3.46
CA ASP A 12 -14.36 -4.77 -3.75
C ASP A 12 -14.78 -5.54 -2.49
N VAL A 13 -13.81 -5.95 -1.66
CA VAL A 13 -14.04 -6.62 -0.37
C VAL A 13 -14.75 -5.70 0.62
N SER A 14 -14.43 -4.41 0.63
CA SER A 14 -15.11 -3.41 1.46
C SER A 14 -16.51 -3.07 0.94
N GLY A 15 -16.73 -3.10 -0.38
CA GLY A 15 -18.00 -2.74 -1.02
C GLY A 15 -19.09 -3.80 -0.94
N THR A 16 -18.75 -5.04 -0.57
CA THR A 16 -19.71 -6.15 -0.44
C THR A 16 -19.94 -6.56 1.02
N SER A 17 -21.15 -7.02 1.34
CA SER A 17 -21.48 -7.66 2.64
C SER A 17 -21.37 -9.19 2.60
N SER A 18 -21.32 -9.79 1.41
CA SER A 18 -21.24 -11.24 1.23
C SER A 18 -19.86 -11.78 1.59
N ARG A 19 -19.78 -12.55 2.68
CA ARG A 19 -18.53 -13.21 3.11
C ARG A 19 -17.95 -14.11 2.01
N LEU A 20 -18.79 -14.83 1.28
CA LEU A 20 -18.34 -15.70 0.18
C LEU A 20 -17.70 -14.90 -0.95
N THR A 21 -18.30 -13.76 -1.31
CA THR A 21 -17.75 -12.86 -2.33
C THR A 21 -16.40 -12.28 -1.88
N LYS A 22 -16.27 -11.88 -0.61
CA LYS A 22 -14.97 -11.44 -0.06
C LYS A 22 -13.90 -12.53 -0.18
N VAL A 23 -14.23 -13.76 0.22
CA VAL A 23 -13.30 -14.89 0.13
C VAL A 23 -12.89 -15.15 -1.31
N ALA A 24 -13.82 -15.08 -2.27
CA ALA A 24 -13.52 -15.26 -3.69
C ALA A 24 -12.52 -14.22 -4.21
N HIS A 25 -12.76 -12.93 -3.96
CA HIS A 25 -11.85 -11.85 -4.36
C HIS A 25 -10.44 -12.01 -3.78
N ILE A 26 -10.35 -12.33 -2.48
CA ILE A 26 -9.06 -12.55 -1.82
C ILE A 26 -8.36 -13.78 -2.41
N ALA A 27 -9.07 -14.89 -2.58
CA ALA A 27 -8.50 -16.11 -3.14
C ALA A 27 -7.99 -15.91 -4.57
N ASP A 28 -8.72 -15.18 -5.41
CA ASP A 28 -8.31 -14.85 -6.77
C ASP A 28 -7.03 -14.00 -6.80
N LEU A 29 -6.95 -12.99 -5.96
CA LEU A 29 -5.73 -12.17 -5.84
C LEU A 29 -4.53 -13.03 -5.41
N LEU A 30 -4.69 -13.83 -4.36
CA LEU A 30 -3.60 -14.67 -3.84
C LEU A 30 -3.17 -15.75 -4.84
N ARG A 31 -4.11 -16.33 -5.62
CA ARG A 31 -3.78 -17.24 -6.72
C ARG A 31 -2.90 -16.59 -7.78
N ARG A 32 -3.19 -15.34 -8.17
CA ARG A 32 -2.37 -14.59 -9.13
C ARG A 32 -0.98 -14.26 -8.57
N ALA A 33 -0.86 -14.09 -7.25
CA ALA A 33 0.42 -13.83 -6.58
C ALA A 33 1.21 -15.10 -6.24
N ALA A 34 0.58 -16.28 -6.28
CA ALA A 34 1.13 -17.56 -5.81
C ALA A 34 2.54 -17.93 -6.30
N PRO A 35 2.99 -17.56 -7.53
CA PRO A 35 4.36 -17.84 -7.96
C PRO A 35 5.45 -17.17 -7.10
N ASP A 36 5.11 -16.14 -6.33
CA ASP A 36 6.04 -15.42 -5.45
C ASP A 36 5.53 -15.42 -4.00
N ALA A 37 6.12 -16.29 -3.17
CA ALA A 37 5.74 -16.43 -1.77
C ALA A 37 5.98 -15.16 -0.94
N ALA A 38 7.00 -14.36 -1.28
CA ALA A 38 7.27 -13.11 -0.58
C ALA A 38 6.19 -12.08 -0.90
N LEU A 39 5.77 -12.01 -2.17
CA LEU A 39 4.66 -11.16 -2.62
C LEU A 39 3.35 -11.53 -1.92
N VAL A 40 3.04 -12.83 -1.81
CA VAL A 40 1.86 -13.33 -1.08
C VAL A 40 1.86 -12.85 0.36
N ALA A 41 2.98 -12.96 1.07
CA ALA A 41 3.10 -12.51 2.45
C ALA A 41 2.81 -11.00 2.59
N VAL A 42 3.31 -10.17 1.66
CA VAL A 42 3.03 -8.73 1.62
C VAL A 42 1.54 -8.45 1.45
N ILE A 43 0.91 -9.09 0.47
CA ILE A 43 -0.52 -8.90 0.16
C ILE A 43 -1.38 -9.29 1.36
N VAL A 44 -1.10 -10.42 1.99
CA VAL A 44 -1.84 -10.90 3.17
C VAL A 44 -1.74 -9.90 4.32
N SER A 45 -0.55 -9.38 4.62
CA SER A 45 -0.38 -8.35 5.66
C SER A 45 -1.22 -7.10 5.34
N TRP A 46 -1.12 -6.58 4.12
CA TRP A 46 -1.83 -5.35 3.77
C TRP A 46 -3.35 -5.50 3.72
N LEU A 47 -3.87 -6.64 3.24
CA LEU A 47 -5.31 -6.91 3.26
C LEU A 47 -5.85 -7.11 4.68
N SER A 48 -4.97 -7.42 5.63
CA SER A 48 -5.29 -7.49 7.06
C SER A 48 -5.16 -6.12 7.75
N GLY A 49 -4.82 -5.05 7.02
CA GLY A 49 -4.60 -3.71 7.55
C GLY A 49 -3.25 -3.54 8.24
N GLU A 50 -2.32 -4.49 8.07
CA GLU A 50 -1.02 -4.46 8.75
C GLU A 50 0.11 -4.10 7.77
N LEU A 51 0.94 -3.14 8.19
CA LEU A 51 2.25 -2.94 7.58
C LEU A 51 3.24 -3.95 8.15
N ARG A 52 3.99 -4.63 7.27
CA ARG A 52 5.04 -5.57 7.68
C ARG A 52 6.10 -4.93 8.58
N GLN A 53 6.37 -3.65 8.33
CA GLN A 53 7.33 -2.82 9.04
C GLN A 53 6.80 -2.35 10.41
N ARG A 54 5.52 -2.63 10.74
CA ARG A 54 4.73 -2.13 11.89
C ARG A 54 4.56 -0.61 11.92
N GLN A 55 5.66 0.13 11.94
CA GLN A 55 5.70 1.58 11.90
C GLN A 55 6.85 2.04 11.01
N ILE A 56 6.56 2.96 10.09
CA ILE A 56 7.57 3.62 9.26
C ILE A 56 7.90 5.03 9.76
N GLY A 57 7.43 5.39 10.96
CA GLY A 57 7.71 6.67 11.60
C GLY A 57 7.16 7.89 10.85
N VAL A 58 6.01 7.71 10.21
CA VAL A 58 5.26 8.73 9.47
C VAL A 58 4.02 9.06 10.28
N GLY A 59 3.88 10.32 10.68
CA GLY A 59 2.68 10.80 11.36
C GLY A 59 1.60 11.26 10.37
N TRP A 60 0.35 11.31 10.84
CA TRP A 60 -0.83 11.82 10.11
C TRP A 60 -0.60 13.15 9.38
N ALA A 61 0.26 14.02 9.90
CA ALA A 61 0.58 15.30 9.26
C ALA A 61 1.16 15.15 7.85
N ALA A 62 1.98 14.11 7.60
CA ALA A 62 2.57 13.84 6.29
C ALA A 62 1.55 13.26 5.29
N LEU A 63 0.42 12.75 5.76
CA LEU A 63 -0.64 12.16 4.93
C LEU A 63 -1.68 13.19 4.46
N ARG A 64 -1.69 14.40 5.04
CA ARG A 64 -2.70 15.43 4.73
C ARG A 64 -2.48 16.13 3.39
N SER A 65 -1.24 16.43 3.02
CA SER A 65 -0.91 17.11 1.78
C SER A 65 -0.47 16.09 0.73
N ARG A 66 -1.38 15.73 -0.18
CA ARG A 66 -1.10 14.77 -1.25
C ARG A 66 -0.83 15.47 -2.58
N PRO A 67 0.14 15.00 -3.36
CA PRO A 67 0.29 15.41 -4.75
C PRO A 67 -0.88 14.89 -5.59
N PRO A 68 -1.11 15.47 -6.79
CA PRO A 68 -2.03 14.92 -7.78
C PRO A 68 -1.74 13.45 -8.06
N ALA A 69 -2.78 12.65 -8.26
CA ALA A 69 -2.64 11.24 -8.59
C ALA A 69 -2.05 11.04 -10.00
N ALA A 70 -1.32 9.95 -10.17
CA ALA A 70 -0.84 9.53 -11.48
C ALA A 70 -2.01 9.05 -12.36
N PRO A 71 -2.00 9.32 -13.68
CA PRO A 71 -3.07 8.91 -14.59
C PRO A 71 -3.09 7.39 -14.86
N HIS A 72 -1.97 6.70 -14.62
CA HIS A 72 -1.79 5.29 -14.92
C HIS A 72 -1.08 4.56 -13.79
N ALA A 73 -1.53 3.34 -13.47
CA ALA A 73 -0.92 2.51 -12.46
C ALA A 73 0.46 2.01 -12.92
N SER A 74 1.47 2.30 -12.12
CA SER A 74 2.86 1.88 -12.36
C SER A 74 3.51 1.25 -11.13
N LEU A 75 2.92 1.44 -9.95
CA LEU A 75 3.44 0.94 -8.70
C LEU A 75 3.25 -0.58 -8.63
N THR A 76 4.29 -1.28 -8.17
CA THR A 76 4.23 -2.71 -7.90
C THR A 76 4.17 -2.93 -6.39
N VAL A 77 3.55 -4.03 -5.97
CA VAL A 77 3.48 -4.42 -4.55
C VAL A 77 4.90 -4.52 -3.95
N GLY A 78 5.83 -5.19 -4.62
CA GLY A 78 7.21 -5.30 -4.15
C GLY A 78 7.94 -3.96 -4.08
N GLY A 79 7.75 -3.07 -5.06
CA GLY A 79 8.36 -1.74 -5.07
C GLY A 79 7.84 -0.84 -3.94
N VAL A 80 6.55 -0.95 -3.62
CA VAL A 80 5.92 -0.23 -2.51
C VAL A 80 6.42 -0.78 -1.16
N ASP A 81 6.49 -2.10 -0.98
CA ASP A 81 7.05 -2.72 0.24
C ASP A 81 8.51 -2.30 0.47
N ALA A 82 9.32 -2.26 -0.59
CA ALA A 82 10.69 -1.77 -0.53
C ALA A 82 10.75 -0.28 -0.15
N THR A 83 9.88 0.55 -0.73
CA THR A 83 9.78 1.98 -0.37
C THR A 83 9.40 2.16 1.10
N PHE A 84 8.46 1.37 1.62
CA PHE A 84 8.10 1.40 3.05
C PHE A 84 9.26 0.97 3.95
N ALA A 85 10.03 -0.04 3.54
CA ALA A 85 11.24 -0.43 4.25
C ALA A 85 12.29 0.70 4.26
N GLU A 86 12.51 1.40 3.13
CA GLU A 86 13.42 2.55 3.07
C GLU A 86 12.97 3.64 4.04
N ILE A 87 11.69 4.02 4.02
CA ILE A 87 11.14 5.07 4.91
C ILE A 87 11.35 4.69 6.38
N GLY A 88 11.08 3.43 6.75
CA GLY A 88 11.27 2.93 8.11
C GLY A 88 12.74 2.93 8.55
N ALA A 89 13.67 2.70 7.64
CA ALA A 89 15.11 2.69 7.91
C ALA A 89 15.72 4.10 8.05
N VAL A 90 15.07 5.14 7.52
CA VAL A 90 15.54 6.53 7.65
C VAL A 90 15.63 6.93 9.12
N SER A 91 16.78 7.42 9.54
CA SER A 91 17.05 7.86 10.91
C SER A 91 18.04 9.04 10.95
N GLY A 92 18.17 9.69 12.11
CA GLY A 92 19.08 10.82 12.31
C GLY A 92 18.49 12.21 11.99
N LYS A 93 19.35 13.23 11.96
CA LYS A 93 18.94 14.61 11.68
C LYS A 93 18.38 14.71 10.26
N GLY A 94 17.20 15.31 10.11
CA GLY A 94 16.52 15.42 8.81
C GLY A 94 15.69 14.21 8.40
N ALA A 95 15.60 13.17 9.23
CA ALA A 95 14.81 11.96 8.96
C ALA A 95 13.35 12.27 8.55
N GLN A 96 12.70 13.21 9.24
CA GLN A 96 11.31 13.59 8.96
C GLN A 96 11.13 14.12 7.53
N ALA A 97 12.03 15.01 7.08
CA ALA A 97 11.96 15.59 5.74
C ALA A 97 12.22 14.53 4.67
N ARG A 98 13.18 13.62 4.91
CA ARG A 98 13.47 12.52 3.98
C ARG A 98 12.30 11.53 3.88
N ARG A 99 11.69 11.13 5.00
CA ARG A 99 10.48 10.29 5.02
C ARG A 99 9.32 10.96 4.28
N ALA A 100 9.10 12.26 4.51
CA ALA A 100 8.07 13.02 3.81
C ALA A 100 8.30 13.08 2.30
N ALA A 101 9.55 13.26 1.85
CA ALA A 101 9.90 13.28 0.43
C ALA A 101 9.66 11.91 -0.25
N LEU A 102 10.07 10.82 0.40
CA LEU A 102 9.84 9.46 -0.11
C LEU A 102 8.35 9.14 -0.21
N LEU A 103 7.57 9.51 0.81
CA LEU A 103 6.12 9.36 0.74
C LEU A 103 5.49 10.22 -0.33
N ASN A 104 5.90 11.48 -0.47
CA ASN A 104 5.36 12.35 -1.50
C ASN A 104 5.61 11.76 -2.89
N ALA A 105 6.82 11.25 -3.15
CA ALA A 105 7.16 10.56 -4.39
C ALA A 105 6.29 9.31 -4.62
N LEU A 106 6.08 8.50 -3.57
CA LEU A 106 5.22 7.33 -3.64
C LEU A 106 3.76 7.70 -3.98
N PHE A 107 3.20 8.70 -3.31
CA PHE A 107 1.85 9.17 -3.55
C PHE A 107 1.70 9.82 -4.94
N ALA A 108 2.71 10.54 -5.43
CA ALA A 108 2.70 11.15 -6.76
C ALA A 108 2.68 10.11 -7.88
N ALA A 109 3.29 8.95 -7.66
CA ALA A 109 3.30 7.83 -8.61
C ALA A 109 2.05 6.93 -8.52
N ALA A 110 1.23 7.11 -7.48
CA ALA A 110 0.02 6.34 -7.24
C ALA A 110 -1.19 6.96 -7.95
N THR A 111 -2.03 6.11 -8.55
CA THR A 111 -3.38 6.46 -9.01
C THR A 111 -4.31 6.78 -7.83
N ASP A 112 -5.49 7.36 -8.08
CA ASP A 112 -6.44 7.71 -7.01
C ASP A 112 -6.83 6.50 -6.14
N THR A 113 -7.10 5.35 -6.77
CA THR A 113 -7.44 4.10 -6.09
C THR A 113 -6.28 3.61 -5.22
N GLU A 114 -5.05 3.69 -5.74
CA GLU A 114 -3.84 3.32 -5.01
C GLU A 114 -3.58 4.28 -3.84
N GLN A 115 -3.72 5.60 -4.04
CA GLN A 115 -3.58 6.58 -2.97
C GLN A 115 -4.58 6.34 -1.84
N ALA A 116 -5.85 6.06 -2.16
CA ALA A 116 -6.88 5.77 -1.16
C ALA A 116 -6.56 4.51 -0.35
N PHE A 117 -6.05 3.47 -1.02
CA PHE A 117 -5.58 2.25 -0.37
C PHE A 117 -4.38 2.52 0.56
N LEU A 118 -3.35 3.21 0.07
CA LEU A 118 -2.15 3.56 0.84
C LEU A 118 -2.49 4.41 2.07
N LEU A 119 -3.42 5.36 1.94
CA LEU A 119 -3.89 6.17 3.07
C LEU A 119 -4.52 5.32 4.16
N ARG A 120 -5.41 4.38 3.79
CA ARG A 120 -6.06 3.49 4.76
C ARG A 120 -5.04 2.59 5.45
N LEU A 121 -4.12 2.02 4.67
CA LEU A 121 -3.07 1.16 5.19
C LEU A 121 -2.10 1.89 6.14
N LEU A 122 -1.74 3.14 5.83
CA LEU A 122 -0.84 3.96 6.65
C LEU A 122 -1.57 4.62 7.84
N GLY A 123 -2.88 4.86 7.72
CA GLY A 123 -3.71 5.48 8.73
C GLY A 123 -4.12 4.53 9.86
N GLY A 124 -4.26 3.24 9.56
CA GLY A 124 -4.84 2.24 10.46
C GLY A 124 -6.37 2.26 10.42
#